data_AF-A0AAP0H6I2-F1
#
_entry.id   AF-A0AAP0H6I2-F1
#
_cell.length_a   1.000
_cell.length_b   1.000
_cell.length_c   1.000
_cell.angle_alpha   90.00
_cell.angle_beta   90.00
_cell.angle_gamma   90.00
#
_symmetry.space_group_name_H-M   'P 1'
#
loop_
_entity.id
_entity.type
_entity.pdbx_description
1 polymer ?
#
loop_
_entity_poly.entity_id
_entity_poly.type
_entity_poly.pdbx_seq_one_letter_code
_entity_poly.pdbx_strand_id
1 'polypeptide(L)'
;MYPFERFMKTLKGYVRNHYRPEGCIAECYVAEEALEFCSAYLRNGNSIGNPHDRVDERIRTGKPLSRATSDVVETKLLDEAHLYVLRNTAIVESYTNSKQWEEKSKKAQKTRAKNKYNHRLSRMGYSGLIEELVKETGKEEEEIDRATCWKKARQLKSGGFDLDVQKVVDKMCPRQPGFTECGYYVLKFMKEVVRQGIVVLEKDNIGGDSNQFTDADFDEIRAEWLGYACTFIFRA
;
A
#
# COMPACT_ATOMS: atom_id res chain seq x y z
N MET A 1 -9.26 8.02 22.26
CA MET A 1 -8.42 8.95 21.48
C MET A 1 -8.20 8.35 20.10
N TYR A 2 -8.56 9.09 19.06
CA TYR A 2 -8.50 8.67 17.66
C TYR A 2 -7.04 8.64 17.13
N PRO A 3 -6.77 7.91 16.04
CA PRO A 3 -5.42 7.85 15.44
C PRO A 3 -4.83 9.21 15.09
N PHE A 4 -5.63 10.12 14.53
CA PHE A 4 -5.17 11.46 14.15
C PHE A 4 -4.76 12.29 15.37
N GLU A 5 -5.48 12.20 16.49
CA GLU A 5 -5.20 12.96 17.72
C GLU A 5 -3.88 12.52 18.35
N ARG A 6 -3.57 11.22 18.29
CA ARG A 6 -2.27 10.69 18.75
C ARG A 6 -1.13 11.23 17.91
N PHE A 7 -1.26 11.22 16.59
CA PHE A 7 -0.25 11.74 15.68
C PHE A 7 -0.01 13.25 15.88
N MET A 8 -1.09 14.02 16.01
CA MET A 8 -0.99 15.46 16.28
C MET A 8 -0.32 15.77 17.63
N LYS A 9 -0.55 14.95 18.65
CA LYS A 9 0.13 15.09 19.95
C LYS A 9 1.65 14.88 19.82
N THR A 10 2.07 13.92 19.01
CA THR A 10 3.49 13.68 18.72
C THR A 10 4.12 14.87 18.01
N LEU A 11 3.51 15.35 16.91
CA LEU A 11 4.00 16.52 16.17
C LEU A 11 4.09 17.78 17.04
N LYS A 12 3.12 17.97 17.94
CA LYS A 12 3.15 19.08 18.89
C LYS A 12 4.36 19.02 19.83
N GLY A 13 4.86 17.82 20.14
CA GLY A 13 6.09 17.62 20.91
C GLY A 13 7.37 18.02 20.16
N TYR A 14 7.35 18.05 18.82
CA TYR A 14 8.49 18.45 18.00
C TYR A 14 8.67 19.96 17.89
N VAL A 15 7.62 20.75 18.11
CA VAL A 15 7.67 22.22 18.00
C VAL A 15 8.44 22.82 19.17
N ARG A 16 9.76 22.95 19.05
CA ARG A 16 10.64 23.60 20.03
C ARG A 16 10.67 25.12 19.89
N ASN A 17 10.43 25.64 18.69
CA ASN A 17 10.32 27.07 18.40
C ASN A 17 8.99 27.38 17.70
N HIS A 18 8.09 28.05 18.41
CA HIS A 18 6.77 28.43 17.89
C HIS A 18 6.81 29.47 16.76
N TYR A 19 7.93 30.17 16.55
CA TYR A 19 8.09 31.10 15.42
C TYR A 19 8.43 30.40 14.10
N ARG A 20 8.84 29.11 14.14
CA ARG A 20 9.11 28.26 12.96
C ARG A 20 8.69 26.80 13.21
N PRO A 21 7.39 26.56 13.45
CA PRO A 21 6.92 25.25 13.88
C PRO A 21 7.15 24.14 12.83
N GLU A 22 7.02 24.46 11.54
CA GLU A 22 7.25 23.52 10.45
C GLU A 22 8.71 23.07 10.38
N GLY A 23 9.65 24.00 10.57
CA GLY A 23 11.08 23.71 10.60
C GLY A 23 11.45 22.80 11.77
N CYS A 24 10.92 23.07 12.96
CA CYS A 24 11.14 22.21 14.13
C CYS A 24 10.57 20.81 13.94
N ILE A 25 9.37 20.70 13.35
CA ILE A 25 8.77 19.40 13.04
C ILE A 25 9.65 18.64 12.04
N ALA A 26 10.09 19.29 10.96
CA ALA A 26 10.93 18.66 9.95
C ALA A 26 12.28 18.20 10.52
N GLU A 27 12.96 19.03 11.32
CA GLU A 27 14.23 18.67 11.96
C GLU A 27 14.09 17.50 12.93
N CYS A 28 13.08 17.50 13.80
CA CYS A 28 12.84 16.39 14.73
C CYS A 28 12.47 15.10 13.99
N TYR A 29 11.64 15.20 12.95
CA TYR A 29 11.26 14.03 12.14
C TYR A 29 12.48 13.43 11.43
N VAL A 30 13.33 14.27 10.83
CA VAL A 30 14.59 13.83 10.20
C VAL A 30 15.53 13.18 11.23
N ALA A 31 15.62 13.72 12.44
CA ALA A 31 16.43 13.13 13.50
C ALA A 31 15.90 11.76 13.96
N GLU A 32 14.58 11.60 14.08
CA GLU A 32 13.97 10.31 14.41
C GLU A 32 14.16 9.26 13.33
N GLU A 33 13.93 9.61 12.06
CA GLU A 33 14.19 8.71 10.92
C GLU A 33 15.67 8.31 10.85
N ALA A 34 16.60 9.24 11.11
CA ALA A 34 18.03 8.94 11.17
C ALA A 34 18.39 8.01 12.36
N LEU A 35 17.74 8.17 13.51
CA LEU A 35 17.94 7.29 14.67
C LEU A 35 17.36 5.89 14.42
N GLU A 36 16.17 5.80 13.84
CA GLU A 36 15.53 4.53 13.47
C GLU A 36 16.37 3.80 12.43
N PHE A 37 16.89 4.53 11.43
CA PHE A 37 17.86 4.03 10.47
C PHE A 37 19.13 3.48 11.15
N CYS A 38 19.75 4.28 12.03
CA CYS A 38 20.93 3.85 12.78
C CYS A 38 20.65 2.65 13.69
N SER A 39 19.45 2.52 14.24
CA SER A 39 19.06 1.40 15.10
C SER A 39 19.05 0.06 14.35
N ALA A 40 18.65 0.07 13.07
CA ALA A 40 18.72 -1.11 12.20
C ALA A 40 20.17 -1.53 11.93
N TYR A 41 21.08 -0.56 11.78
CA TYR A 41 22.51 -0.79 11.57
C TYR A 41 23.24 -1.22 12.84
N LEU A 42 22.81 -0.70 13.99
CA LEU A 42 23.34 -0.98 15.33
C LEU A 42 22.59 -2.12 16.03
N ARG A 43 21.90 -3.01 15.31
CA ARG A 43 21.16 -4.15 15.89
C ARG A 43 22.00 -5.02 16.85
N ASN A 44 23.33 -4.98 16.77
CA ASN A 44 24.27 -5.68 17.65
C ASN A 44 25.06 -4.75 18.62
N GLY A 45 24.73 -3.46 18.66
CA GLY A 45 25.36 -2.48 19.56
C GLY A 45 24.54 -2.30 20.83
N ASN A 46 25.18 -2.35 21.99
CA ASN A 46 24.51 -2.07 23.26
C ASN A 46 24.12 -0.58 23.33
N SER A 47 22.82 -0.28 23.40
CA SER A 47 22.32 1.08 23.56
C SER A 47 22.66 1.61 24.96
N ILE A 48 23.46 2.69 25.04
CA ILE A 48 23.71 3.38 26.30
C ILE A 48 22.53 4.30 26.61
N GLY A 49 21.87 4.10 27.75
CA GLY A 49 20.84 5.01 28.27
C GLY A 49 19.39 4.69 27.87
N ASN A 50 19.16 3.71 26.99
CA ASN A 50 17.82 3.16 26.76
C ASN A 50 17.67 1.89 27.62
N PRO A 51 16.59 1.73 28.44
CA PRO A 51 16.40 0.50 29.19
C PRO A 51 16.35 -0.68 28.21
N HIS A 52 17.27 -1.64 28.37
CA HIS A 52 17.26 -2.89 27.60
C HIS A 52 15.85 -3.49 27.57
N ASP A 53 15.45 -3.88 26.36
CA ASP A 53 14.37 -4.80 25.99
C ASP A 53 13.55 -5.38 27.16
N ARG A 54 12.71 -4.56 27.76
CA ARG A 54 11.37 -5.01 28.14
C ARG A 54 10.47 -4.83 26.95
N VAL A 55 10.83 -5.45 25.83
CA VAL A 55 9.85 -5.73 24.78
C VAL A 55 8.93 -6.77 25.39
N ASP A 56 7.88 -6.28 26.05
CA ASP A 56 6.71 -7.09 26.32
C ASP A 56 6.32 -7.69 24.97
N GLU A 57 6.36 -9.00 24.86
CA GLU A 57 6.06 -9.75 23.64
C GLU A 57 4.67 -9.39 23.08
N ARG A 58 3.81 -8.83 23.95
CA ARG A 58 2.52 -8.21 23.67
C ARG A 58 2.58 -6.99 22.74
N ILE A 59 3.66 -6.18 22.79
CA ILE A 59 3.86 -5.01 21.93
C ILE A 59 4.26 -5.47 20.52
N ARG A 60 5.12 -6.49 20.40
CA ARG A 60 5.49 -7.09 19.11
C ARG A 60 4.32 -7.80 18.42
N THR A 61 3.39 -8.36 19.19
CA THR A 61 2.26 -9.14 18.65
C THR A 61 0.94 -8.37 18.58
N GLY A 62 0.93 -7.09 19.00
CA GLY A 62 -0.26 -6.24 18.93
C GLY A 62 -1.46 -6.75 19.74
N LYS A 63 -1.26 -7.62 20.75
CA LYS A 63 -2.37 -8.25 21.47
C LYS A 63 -2.99 -7.29 22.51
N PRO A 64 -4.29 -6.94 22.40
CA PRO A 64 -4.95 -6.05 23.35
C PRO A 64 -5.14 -6.71 24.73
N LEU A 65 -5.10 -5.88 25.79
CA LEU A 65 -5.05 -6.29 27.21
C LEU A 65 -6.34 -6.90 27.80
N SER A 66 -7.42 -6.99 27.03
CA SER A 66 -8.62 -7.73 27.38
C SER A 66 -9.54 -7.70 26.16
N ARG A 67 -9.75 -8.84 25.51
CA ARG A 67 -10.67 -8.88 24.38
C ARG A 67 -11.40 -10.21 24.36
N ALA A 68 -12.72 -10.14 24.37
CA ALA A 68 -13.57 -11.26 24.01
C ALA A 68 -13.05 -11.86 22.70
N THR A 69 -12.92 -13.18 22.65
CA THR A 69 -12.63 -13.91 21.43
C THR A 69 -13.76 -13.62 20.46
N SER A 70 -13.55 -12.71 19.51
CA SER A 70 -14.46 -12.56 18.39
C SER A 70 -13.95 -13.49 17.31
N ASP A 71 -14.66 -14.60 17.10
CA ASP A 71 -14.53 -15.32 15.85
C ASP A 71 -15.04 -14.41 14.74
N VAL A 72 -14.09 -13.87 13.98
CA VAL A 72 -14.40 -13.07 12.80
C VAL A 72 -14.65 -14.07 11.68
N VAL A 73 -15.92 -14.18 11.28
CA VAL A 73 -16.29 -14.95 10.11
C VAL A 73 -15.54 -14.39 8.91
N GLU A 74 -14.91 -15.27 8.13
CA GLU A 74 -14.22 -14.90 6.90
C GLU A 74 -15.17 -14.11 5.99
N THR A 75 -14.70 -12.97 5.45
CA THR A 75 -15.51 -12.07 4.64
C THR A 75 -16.20 -12.78 3.48
N LYS A 76 -15.55 -13.79 2.89
CA LYS A 76 -16.10 -14.64 1.83
C LYS A 76 -17.34 -15.40 2.29
N LEU A 77 -17.28 -16.06 3.46
CA LEU A 77 -18.40 -16.80 4.01
C LEU A 77 -19.57 -15.87 4.37
N LEU A 78 -19.27 -14.66 4.84
CA LEU A 78 -20.27 -13.62 5.10
C LEU A 78 -20.98 -13.17 3.81
N ASP A 79 -20.23 -12.92 2.74
CA ASP A 79 -20.78 -12.53 1.43
C ASP A 79 -21.62 -13.64 0.80
N GLU A 80 -21.19 -14.90 0.91
CA GLU A 80 -21.95 -16.06 0.47
C GLU A 80 -23.27 -16.21 1.25
N ALA A 81 -23.23 -16.07 2.58
CA ALA A 81 -24.43 -16.11 3.41
C ALA A 81 -25.40 -14.97 3.06
N HIS A 82 -24.89 -13.75 2.85
CA HIS A 82 -25.71 -12.62 2.40
C HIS A 82 -26.36 -12.89 1.03
N LEU A 83 -25.60 -13.39 0.06
CA LEU A 83 -26.13 -13.73 -1.27
C LEU A 83 -27.18 -14.84 -1.18
N TYR A 84 -26.97 -15.84 -0.33
CA TYR A 84 -27.93 -16.92 -0.11
C TYR A 84 -29.25 -16.36 0.44
N VAL A 85 -29.20 -15.52 1.48
CA VAL A 85 -30.41 -14.88 2.04
C VAL A 85 -31.12 -14.03 0.99
N LEU A 86 -30.38 -13.21 0.24
CA LEU A 86 -30.95 -12.35 -0.80
C LEU A 86 -31.64 -13.15 -1.91
N ARG A 87 -31.04 -14.26 -2.37
CA ARG A 87 -31.63 -15.10 -3.43
C ARG A 87 -32.86 -15.87 -2.99
N ASN A 88 -32.97 -16.20 -1.70
CA ASN A 88 -34.10 -16.95 -1.15
C ASN A 88 -35.23 -16.06 -0.59
N THR A 89 -35.10 -14.73 -0.70
CA THR A 89 -36.12 -13.79 -0.20
C THR A 89 -37.04 -13.35 -1.33
N ALA A 90 -38.33 -13.74 -1.27
CA ALA A 90 -39.32 -13.41 -2.31
C ALA A 90 -39.49 -11.90 -2.60
N ILE A 91 -39.27 -11.06 -1.58
CA ILE A 91 -39.30 -9.59 -1.73
C ILE A 91 -38.15 -9.10 -2.63
N VAL A 92 -36.99 -9.75 -2.56
CA VAL A 92 -35.84 -9.38 -3.39
C VAL A 92 -36.10 -9.77 -4.85
N GLU A 93 -36.66 -10.95 -5.10
CA GLU A 93 -36.99 -11.43 -6.45
C GLU A 93 -37.98 -10.49 -7.16
N SER A 94 -39.08 -10.14 -6.48
CA SER A 94 -40.06 -9.18 -7.00
C SER A 94 -39.44 -7.79 -7.25
N TYR A 95 -38.54 -7.34 -6.38
CA TYR A 95 -37.81 -6.09 -6.58
C TYR A 95 -36.82 -6.17 -7.76
N THR A 96 -36.07 -7.27 -7.94
CA THR A 96 -35.13 -7.44 -9.05
C THR A 96 -35.82 -7.51 -10.42
N ASN A 97 -37.09 -7.92 -10.46
CA ASN A 97 -37.91 -7.92 -11.67
C ASN A 97 -38.70 -6.61 -11.85
N SER A 98 -38.58 -5.65 -10.92
CA SER A 98 -39.29 -4.39 -10.99
C SER A 98 -38.66 -3.40 -11.98
N LYS A 99 -39.49 -2.52 -12.53
CA LYS A 99 -39.04 -1.42 -13.39
C LYS A 99 -38.07 -0.47 -12.68
N GLN A 100 -38.25 -0.27 -11.37
CA GLN A 100 -37.35 0.55 -10.54
C GLN A 100 -35.93 -0.01 -10.53
N TRP A 101 -35.78 -1.34 -10.36
CA TRP A 101 -34.49 -2.00 -10.43
C TRP A 101 -33.88 -1.93 -11.83
N GLU A 102 -34.69 -2.14 -12.87
CA GLU A 102 -34.23 -2.04 -14.25
C GLU A 102 -33.64 -0.65 -14.56
N GLU A 103 -34.32 0.42 -14.16
CA GLU A 103 -33.85 1.79 -14.31
C GLU A 103 -32.55 2.05 -13.52
N LYS A 104 -32.49 1.57 -12.28
CA LYS A 104 -31.29 1.68 -11.43
C LYS A 104 -30.10 0.93 -12.04
N SER A 105 -30.35 -0.28 -12.55
CA SER A 105 -29.36 -1.13 -13.21
C SER A 105 -28.84 -0.48 -14.50
N LYS A 106 -29.74 0.00 -15.38
CA LYS A 106 -29.37 0.73 -16.60
C LYS A 106 -28.57 1.98 -16.30
N LYS A 107 -28.93 2.74 -15.25
CA LYS A 107 -28.15 3.91 -14.79
C LYS A 107 -26.74 3.51 -14.36
N ALA A 108 -26.62 2.45 -13.55
CA ALA A 108 -25.32 1.95 -13.11
C ALA A 108 -24.47 1.46 -14.29
N GLN A 109 -25.06 0.77 -15.27
CA GLN A 109 -24.38 0.33 -16.50
C GLN A 109 -23.87 1.52 -17.31
N LYS A 110 -24.69 2.56 -17.51
CA LYS A 110 -24.27 3.80 -18.19
C LYS A 110 -23.12 4.49 -17.47
N THR A 111 -23.13 4.52 -16.13
CA THR A 111 -22.00 5.06 -15.36
C THR A 111 -20.74 4.23 -15.55
N ARG A 112 -20.84 2.90 -15.46
CA ARG A 112 -19.69 1.98 -15.67
C ARG A 112 -19.12 2.10 -17.07
N ALA A 113 -19.95 2.28 -18.09
CA ALA A 113 -19.50 2.48 -19.47
C ALA A 113 -18.59 3.71 -19.65
N LYS A 114 -18.67 4.70 -18.75
CA LYS A 114 -17.79 5.88 -18.76
C LYS A 114 -16.41 5.64 -18.14
N ASN A 115 -16.20 4.51 -17.46
CA ASN A 115 -14.88 4.20 -16.89
C ASN A 115 -13.88 3.98 -18.02
N LYS A 116 -12.74 4.66 -17.93
CA LYS A 116 -11.67 4.60 -18.94
C LYS A 116 -11.09 3.18 -19.09
N TYR A 117 -10.94 2.46 -17.98
CA TYR A 117 -10.32 1.12 -17.97
C TYR A 117 -11.28 0.09 -17.36
N ASN A 118 -12.30 -0.27 -18.12
CA ASN A 118 -13.27 -1.29 -17.71
C ASN A 118 -12.61 -2.66 -17.55
N HIS A 119 -12.91 -3.35 -16.45
CA HIS A 119 -12.51 -4.73 -16.24
C HIS A 119 -13.46 -5.69 -16.98
N ARG A 120 -12.96 -6.87 -17.32
CA ARG A 120 -13.63 -7.93 -18.09
C ARG A 120 -13.87 -9.19 -17.26
N LEU A 121 -13.98 -9.00 -15.94
CA LEU A 121 -14.22 -10.06 -14.97
C LEU A 121 -15.61 -10.68 -15.09
N SER A 122 -15.69 -11.96 -14.73
CA SER A 122 -16.95 -12.70 -14.65
C SER A 122 -17.81 -12.20 -13.47
N ARG A 123 -18.98 -12.83 -13.29
CA ARG A 123 -19.86 -12.63 -12.12
C ARG A 123 -19.17 -12.83 -10.78
N MET A 124 -18.05 -13.57 -10.74
CA MET A 124 -17.27 -13.84 -9.53
C MET A 124 -16.35 -12.66 -9.14
N GLY A 125 -16.22 -11.65 -10.00
CA GLY A 125 -15.45 -10.44 -9.70
C GLY A 125 -13.97 -10.72 -9.43
N TYR A 126 -13.38 -9.92 -8.54
CA TYR A 126 -11.96 -10.06 -8.17
C TYR A 126 -11.71 -11.24 -7.22
N SER A 127 -12.69 -11.63 -6.41
CA SER A 127 -12.55 -12.82 -5.53
C SER A 127 -12.29 -14.08 -6.35
N GLY A 128 -13.14 -14.33 -7.35
CA GLY A 128 -12.94 -15.48 -8.24
C GLY A 128 -11.65 -15.39 -9.05
N LEU A 129 -11.26 -14.19 -9.48
CA LEU A 129 -9.97 -14.00 -10.16
C LEU A 129 -8.79 -14.37 -9.26
N ILE A 130 -8.82 -13.93 -8.00
CA ILE A 130 -7.75 -14.23 -7.04
C ILE A 130 -7.66 -15.74 -6.81
N GLU A 131 -8.80 -16.41 -6.63
CA GLU A 131 -8.83 -17.88 -6.49
C GLU A 131 -8.27 -18.60 -7.72
N GLU A 132 -8.59 -18.13 -8.93
CA GLU A 132 -8.02 -18.66 -10.18
C GLU A 132 -6.50 -18.44 -10.20
N LEU A 133 -6.02 -17.26 -9.84
CA LEU A 133 -4.59 -16.95 -9.83
C LEU A 133 -3.83 -17.73 -8.74
N VAL A 134 -4.42 -17.95 -7.56
CA VAL A 134 -3.86 -18.80 -6.50
C VAL A 134 -3.69 -20.22 -7.03
N LYS A 135 -4.71 -20.77 -7.70
CA LYS A 135 -4.66 -22.11 -8.30
C LYS A 135 -3.65 -22.20 -9.44
N GLU A 136 -3.56 -21.19 -10.30
CA GLU A 136 -2.62 -21.15 -11.44
C GLU A 136 -1.16 -21.03 -10.98
N THR A 137 -0.90 -20.21 -9.95
CA THR A 137 0.47 -19.85 -9.55
C THR A 137 0.99 -20.63 -8.35
N GLY A 138 0.11 -21.28 -7.59
CA GLY A 138 0.44 -21.95 -6.33
C GLY A 138 0.83 -21.01 -5.18
N LYS A 139 0.58 -19.71 -5.33
CA LYS A 139 0.89 -18.67 -4.34
C LYS A 139 -0.24 -18.48 -3.36
N GLU A 140 0.09 -17.99 -2.17
CA GLU A 140 -0.92 -17.56 -1.19
C GLU A 140 -1.64 -16.30 -1.68
N GLU A 141 -2.90 -16.09 -1.25
CA GLU A 141 -3.72 -14.93 -1.65
C GLU A 141 -3.02 -13.59 -1.35
N GLU A 142 -2.32 -13.51 -0.21
CA GLU A 142 -1.59 -12.31 0.22
C GLU A 142 -0.38 -11.99 -0.68
N GLU A 143 0.15 -12.98 -1.40
CA GLU A 143 1.27 -12.80 -2.33
C GLU A 143 0.81 -12.29 -3.70
N ILE A 144 -0.50 -12.41 -3.99
CA ILE A 144 -1.10 -11.94 -5.24
C ILE A 144 -1.24 -10.43 -5.21
N ASP A 145 -0.34 -9.81 -5.96
CA ASP A 145 -0.29 -8.37 -6.04
C ASP A 145 -1.53 -7.77 -6.74
N ARG A 146 -1.98 -6.63 -6.23
CA ARG A 146 -3.16 -5.93 -6.72
C ARG A 146 -2.99 -5.44 -8.17
N ALA A 147 -1.78 -5.06 -8.58
CA ALA A 147 -1.51 -4.70 -9.97
C ALA A 147 -1.60 -5.93 -10.88
N THR A 148 -1.17 -7.11 -10.41
CA THR A 148 -1.37 -8.38 -11.13
C THR A 148 -2.85 -8.64 -11.37
N CYS A 149 -3.68 -8.53 -10.32
CA CYS A 149 -5.13 -8.63 -10.43
C CYS A 149 -5.71 -7.59 -11.40
N TRP A 150 -5.24 -6.34 -11.34
CA TRP A 150 -5.69 -5.27 -12.23
C TRP A 150 -5.39 -5.54 -13.71
N LYS A 151 -4.19 -6.06 -14.00
CA LYS A 151 -3.74 -6.46 -15.35
C LYS A 151 -4.59 -7.62 -15.84
N LYS A 152 -4.61 -8.76 -15.14
CA LYS A 152 -5.41 -9.95 -15.50
C LYS A 152 -6.89 -9.62 -15.72
N ALA A 153 -7.48 -8.78 -14.88
CA ALA A 153 -8.87 -8.34 -15.01
C ALA A 153 -9.18 -7.57 -16.31
N ARG A 154 -8.18 -7.08 -17.05
CA ARG A 154 -8.33 -6.29 -18.29
C ARG A 154 -7.78 -6.98 -19.52
N GLN A 155 -7.29 -8.21 -19.38
CA GLN A 155 -6.77 -8.98 -20.48
C GLN A 155 -7.90 -9.35 -21.46
N LEU A 156 -7.62 -9.25 -22.75
CA LEU A 156 -8.53 -9.65 -23.81
C LEU A 156 -8.58 -11.18 -23.92
N LYS A 157 -9.72 -11.72 -24.38
CA LYS A 157 -9.88 -13.17 -24.61
C LYS A 157 -8.90 -13.72 -25.66
N SER A 158 -8.47 -12.88 -26.59
CA SER A 158 -7.45 -13.18 -27.61
C SER A 158 -6.01 -13.16 -27.06
N GLY A 159 -5.83 -12.82 -25.78
CA GLY A 159 -4.55 -12.36 -25.25
C GLY A 159 -4.32 -10.86 -25.51
N GLY A 160 -3.41 -10.25 -24.75
CA GLY A 160 -3.08 -8.83 -24.82
C GLY A 160 -4.07 -7.88 -24.12
N PHE A 161 -3.92 -6.58 -24.39
CA PHE A 161 -4.68 -5.50 -23.78
C PHE A 161 -5.18 -4.50 -24.83
N ASP A 162 -6.25 -3.75 -24.51
CA ASP A 162 -6.64 -2.59 -25.32
C ASP A 162 -5.49 -1.56 -25.36
N LEU A 163 -5.31 -0.81 -26.46
CA LEU A 163 -4.17 0.10 -26.66
C LEU A 163 -3.93 1.07 -25.49
N ASP A 164 -5.01 1.64 -24.92
CA ASP A 164 -4.89 2.56 -23.79
C ASP A 164 -4.60 1.86 -22.45
N VAL A 165 -4.98 0.59 -22.32
CA VAL A 165 -4.63 -0.25 -21.17
C VAL A 165 -3.18 -0.71 -21.30
N GLN A 166 -2.73 -1.06 -22.50
CA GLN A 166 -1.35 -1.47 -22.77
C GLN A 166 -0.36 -0.40 -22.31
N LYS A 167 -0.62 0.87 -22.61
CA LYS A 167 0.16 2.02 -22.09
C LYS A 167 0.30 2.05 -20.58
N VAL A 168 -0.68 1.53 -19.82
CA VAL A 168 -0.64 1.45 -18.36
C VAL A 168 0.06 0.17 -17.89
N VAL A 169 -0.12 -0.93 -18.61
CA VAL A 169 0.52 -2.22 -18.34
C VAL A 169 2.02 -2.14 -18.50
N ASP A 170 2.47 -1.41 -19.53
CA ASP A 170 3.87 -1.18 -19.88
C ASP A 170 4.56 -0.25 -18.87
N LYS A 171 3.80 0.51 -18.07
CA LYS A 171 4.38 1.31 -16.98
C LYS A 171 4.93 0.36 -15.93
N MET A 172 6.23 0.41 -15.70
CA MET A 172 6.87 -0.31 -14.61
C MET A 172 6.92 0.56 -13.36
N CYS A 173 6.38 0.02 -12.29
CA CYS A 173 6.54 0.55 -10.94
C CYS A 173 7.18 -0.56 -10.10
N PRO A 174 8.43 -0.38 -9.63
CA PRO A 174 9.14 -1.37 -8.84
C PRO A 174 8.30 -1.77 -7.63
N ARG A 175 8.14 -3.07 -7.45
CA ARG A 175 7.34 -3.67 -6.39
C ARG A 175 8.15 -3.71 -5.11
N GLN A 176 7.57 -3.19 -4.04
CA GLN A 176 8.07 -3.42 -2.69
C GLN A 176 7.61 -4.80 -2.19
N PRO A 177 8.54 -5.73 -1.86
CA PRO A 177 8.18 -7.06 -1.39
C PRO A 177 7.80 -7.09 0.11
N GLY A 178 8.36 -6.21 0.93
CA GLY A 178 8.08 -6.12 2.38
C GLY A 178 7.19 -4.94 2.76
N PHE A 179 6.83 -4.80 4.04
CA PHE A 179 6.00 -3.68 4.54
C PHE A 179 6.80 -2.48 5.06
N THR A 180 8.11 -2.64 5.31
CA THR A 180 8.93 -1.69 6.06
C THR A 180 9.81 -0.79 5.17
N GLU A 181 9.82 -1.00 3.86
CA GLU A 181 10.77 -0.37 2.93
C GLU A 181 10.15 0.78 2.13
N CYS A 182 8.89 1.13 2.40
CA CYS A 182 8.13 2.08 1.59
C CYS A 182 8.80 3.46 1.54
N GLY A 183 9.43 3.88 2.63
CA GLY A 183 10.24 5.10 2.68
C GLY A 183 11.36 5.10 1.64
N TYR A 184 12.08 3.98 1.47
CA TYR A 184 13.16 3.88 0.49
C TYR A 184 12.65 3.93 -0.96
N TYR A 185 11.49 3.32 -1.25
CA TYR A 185 10.88 3.40 -2.57
C TYR A 185 10.48 4.85 -2.91
N VAL A 186 9.90 5.58 -1.95
CA VAL A 186 9.57 7.00 -2.10
C VAL A 186 10.83 7.83 -2.29
N LEU A 187 11.88 7.60 -1.49
CA LEU A 187 13.15 8.32 -1.60
C LEU A 187 13.84 8.08 -2.96
N LYS A 188 13.89 6.83 -3.43
CA LYS A 188 14.43 6.50 -4.77
C LYS A 188 13.63 7.17 -5.87
N PHE A 189 12.30 7.11 -5.79
CA PHE A 189 11.40 7.78 -6.73
C PHE A 189 11.68 9.29 -6.77
N MET A 190 11.72 9.94 -5.60
CA MET A 190 11.95 11.39 -5.50
C MET A 190 13.33 11.77 -6.01
N LYS A 191 14.35 10.95 -5.72
CA LYS A 191 15.71 11.13 -6.23
C LYS A 191 15.75 11.11 -7.77
N GLU A 192 15.07 10.16 -8.41
CA GLU A 192 15.02 10.09 -9.87
C GLU A 192 14.31 11.29 -10.49
N VAL A 193 13.22 11.78 -9.85
CA VAL A 193 12.54 13.01 -10.28
C VAL A 193 13.45 14.23 -10.16
N VAL A 194 14.23 14.35 -9.09
CA VAL A 194 15.18 15.47 -8.93
C VAL A 194 16.31 15.38 -9.96
N ARG A 195 16.85 14.18 -10.20
CA ARG A 195 18.01 13.97 -11.08
C ARG A 195 17.68 14.14 -12.55
N GLN A 196 16.52 13.65 -13.00
CA GLN A 196 16.13 13.62 -14.40
C GLN A 196 14.99 14.59 -14.74
N GLY A 197 14.44 15.28 -13.74
CA GLY A 197 13.27 16.15 -13.88
C GLY A 197 11.95 15.38 -14.03
N ILE A 198 10.87 16.12 -14.31
CA ILE A 198 9.52 15.57 -14.50
C ILE A 198 9.45 14.60 -15.71
N VAL A 199 10.42 14.64 -16.61
CA VAL A 199 10.53 13.74 -17.78
C VAL A 199 10.62 12.26 -17.36
N VAL A 200 11.08 11.96 -16.15
CA VAL A 200 11.03 10.60 -15.59
C VAL A 200 9.58 10.09 -15.44
N LEU A 201 8.63 10.98 -15.16
CA LEU A 201 7.20 10.65 -15.11
C LEU A 201 6.61 10.45 -16.51
N GLU A 202 7.20 11.06 -17.54
CA GLU A 202 6.79 10.86 -18.94
C GLU A 202 7.33 9.55 -19.53
N LYS A 203 8.52 9.13 -19.08
CA LYS A 203 9.11 7.83 -19.47
C LYS A 203 8.51 6.65 -18.71
N ASP A 204 7.69 6.90 -17.67
CA ASP A 204 6.97 5.89 -16.89
C ASP A 204 7.83 4.71 -16.38
N ASN A 205 9.16 4.91 -16.25
CA ASN A 205 10.13 3.82 -16.01
C ASN A 205 11.03 4.12 -14.81
N ILE A 206 10.40 4.32 -13.65
CA ILE A 206 11.10 4.64 -12.40
C ILE A 206 11.68 3.34 -11.86
N GLY A 207 12.94 3.04 -12.17
CA GLY A 207 13.58 1.77 -11.83
C GLY A 207 14.20 1.03 -13.01
N GLY A 208 14.13 1.59 -14.21
CA GLY A 208 14.68 0.94 -15.41
C GLY A 208 13.97 -0.38 -15.70
N ASP A 209 14.70 -1.43 -16.04
CA ASP A 209 14.13 -2.72 -16.42
C ASP A 209 13.80 -3.65 -15.22
N SER A 210 14.06 -3.22 -13.97
CA SER A 210 13.92 -4.07 -12.79
C SER A 210 12.54 -3.96 -12.13
N ASN A 211 11.91 -5.12 -11.88
CA ASN A 211 10.59 -5.19 -11.24
C ASN A 211 10.61 -4.86 -9.73
N GLN A 212 11.78 -4.68 -9.12
CA GLN A 212 11.99 -4.38 -7.70
C GLN A 212 13.31 -3.61 -7.54
N PHE A 213 13.39 -2.77 -6.51
CA PHE A 213 14.68 -2.20 -6.10
C PHE A 213 15.51 -3.23 -5.34
N THR A 214 16.81 -3.19 -5.56
CA THR A 214 17.77 -4.10 -4.93
C THR A 214 18.30 -3.53 -3.63
N ASP A 215 18.93 -4.36 -2.80
CA ASP A 215 19.62 -3.87 -1.60
C ASP A 215 20.70 -2.83 -1.93
N ALA A 216 21.35 -2.95 -3.09
CA ALA A 216 22.32 -1.97 -3.57
C ALA A 216 21.66 -0.60 -3.86
N ASP A 217 20.43 -0.59 -4.39
CA ASP A 217 19.66 0.65 -4.58
C ASP A 217 19.35 1.33 -3.24
N PHE A 218 19.06 0.54 -2.22
CA PHE A 218 18.83 1.06 -0.86
C PHE A 218 20.13 1.53 -0.23
N ASP A 219 21.22 0.80 -0.36
CA ASP A 219 22.53 1.17 0.17
C ASP A 219 23.05 2.48 -0.43
N GLU A 220 22.76 2.75 -1.71
CA GLU A 220 23.04 4.05 -2.34
C GLU A 220 22.30 5.19 -1.61
N ILE A 221 21.00 5.04 -1.35
CA ILE A 221 20.20 6.02 -0.61
C ILE A 221 20.75 6.19 0.80
N ARG A 222 21.11 5.07 1.46
CA ARG A 222 21.68 5.08 2.81
C ARG A 222 23.00 5.83 2.87
N ALA A 223 23.88 5.62 1.90
CA ALA A 223 25.17 6.30 1.84
C ALA A 223 25.02 7.82 1.66
N GLU A 224 24.10 8.27 0.81
CA GLU A 224 23.81 9.69 0.63
C GLU A 224 23.20 10.32 1.89
N TRP A 225 22.25 9.62 2.52
CA TRP A 225 21.66 10.05 3.79
C TRP A 225 22.70 10.12 4.92
N LEU A 226 23.59 9.13 5.00
CA LEU A 226 24.71 9.15 5.94
C LEU A 226 25.64 10.34 5.67
N GLY A 227 25.95 10.64 4.41
CA GLY A 227 26.72 11.82 4.03
C GLY A 227 26.06 13.13 4.47
N TYR A 228 24.75 13.26 4.24
CA TYR A 228 23.97 14.41 4.69
C TYR A 228 23.94 14.52 6.22
N ALA A 229 23.64 13.44 6.93
CA ALA A 229 23.61 13.42 8.39
C ALA A 229 24.99 13.76 8.98
N CYS A 230 26.07 13.17 8.46
CA CYS A 230 27.44 13.49 8.86
C CYS A 230 27.81 14.95 8.64
N THR A 231 27.37 15.54 7.53
CA THR A 231 27.68 16.95 7.21
C THR A 231 26.75 17.95 7.89
N PHE A 232 25.53 17.58 8.26
CA PHE A 232 24.54 18.49 8.83
C PHE A 232 24.44 18.36 10.36
N ILE A 233 24.54 17.15 10.89
CA ILE A 233 24.37 16.86 12.33
C ILE A 233 25.72 16.86 13.06
N PHE A 234 26.77 16.33 12.43
CA PHE A 234 28.10 16.21 13.07
C PHE A 234 29.10 17.29 12.64
N ARG A 235 28.64 18.38 11.99
CA ARG A 235 29.42 19.60 11.89
C ARG A 235 29.51 20.28 13.25
N ALA A 236 30.61 20.02 13.95
CA ALA A 236 31.19 20.95 14.92
C ALA A 236 31.89 22.10 14.18
#